data_AF-A0A397V4N8-F1
#
_entry.id   AF-A0A397V4N8-F1
#
_cell.length_a   1.000
_cell.length_b   1.000
_cell.length_c   1.000
_cell.angle_alpha   90.00
_cell.angle_beta   90.00
_cell.angle_gamma   90.00
#
_symmetry.space_group_name_H-M   'P 1'
#
loop_
_entity.id
_entity.type
_entity.pdbx_description
1 polymer ?
#
loop_
_entity_poly.entity_id
_entity_poly.type
_entity_poly.pdbx_seq_one_letter_code
_entity_poly.pdbx_strand_id
1 'polypeptide(L)'
;MEVFIRIKDTIQVQKYSRFSFGDDALQLSIILSGGTPNKLNLGANAILGVSLAVAKAARIADLAGSKKPYVLPVPAFNVINGGSHAGNKLAMQEFMILPTGACSFTEAMKIGSEVYHSLKSVIKSKYGQDATNVGDEGGFAPNIQDNKEGLELLKETVKKAGYTDKVKIAMDVAASEFYKDCSCDLDFKNPNSDKSKWLSGEKLAICIMNSFKNIPLKIHLTKMIGPLGVISILQYSNCW
;
A
#
# COMPACT_ATOMS: atom_id res chain seq x y z
N MET A 1 30.12 -6.78 0.16
CA MET A 1 31.15 -6.90 -0.91
C MET A 1 30.95 -8.13 -1.78
N GLU A 2 30.69 -9.32 -1.20
CA GLU A 2 30.53 -10.57 -1.96
C GLU A 2 29.38 -10.57 -2.98
N VAL A 3 28.24 -9.95 -2.68
CA VAL A 3 27.10 -9.85 -3.63
C VAL A 3 27.49 -9.04 -4.88
N PHE A 4 28.22 -7.93 -4.71
CA PHE A 4 28.69 -7.12 -5.83
C PHE A 4 29.73 -7.85 -6.68
N ILE A 5 30.59 -8.66 -6.04
CA ILE A 5 31.56 -9.51 -6.74
C ILE A 5 30.83 -10.58 -7.55
N ARG A 6 29.86 -11.29 -6.95
CA ARG A 6 29.04 -12.29 -7.66
C ARG A 6 28.26 -11.70 -8.83
N ILE A 7 27.66 -10.52 -8.67
CA ILE A 7 26.96 -9.82 -9.77
C ILE A 7 27.95 -9.48 -10.88
N LYS A 8 29.10 -8.89 -10.53
CA LYS A 8 30.13 -8.51 -11.50
C LYS A 8 30.64 -9.71 -12.25
N ASP A 9 30.95 -10.81 -11.57
CA ASP A 9 31.47 -12.03 -12.19
C ASP A 9 30.40 -12.74 -13.04
N THR A 10 29.16 -12.84 -12.57
CA THR A 10 28.05 -13.43 -13.34
C THR A 10 27.74 -12.62 -14.61
N ILE A 11 27.72 -11.29 -14.52
CA ILE A 11 27.44 -10.41 -15.66
C ILE A 11 28.63 -10.34 -16.62
N GLN A 12 29.87 -10.32 -16.12
CA GLN A 12 31.08 -10.29 -16.96
C GLN A 12 31.29 -11.60 -17.74
N VAL A 13 30.94 -12.75 -17.15
CA VAL A 13 31.00 -14.06 -17.83
C VAL A 13 29.98 -14.16 -18.97
N GLN A 14 28.87 -13.42 -18.90
CA GLN A 14 27.85 -13.36 -19.93
C GLN A 14 27.98 -12.14 -20.86
N LYS A 15 29.15 -11.98 -21.50
CA LYS A 15 29.29 -11.15 -22.72
C LYS A 15 28.37 -11.69 -23.83
N TYR A 16 27.09 -11.36 -23.79
CA TYR A 16 26.17 -11.58 -24.90
C TYR A 16 26.09 -10.30 -25.74
N SER A 17 26.45 -10.47 -27.00
CA SER A 17 26.20 -9.57 -28.11
C SER A 17 24.71 -9.23 -28.21
N ARG A 18 24.38 -7.93 -28.20
CA ARG A 18 23.06 -7.34 -28.52
C ARG A 18 21.85 -7.99 -27.83
N PHE A 19 21.47 -7.46 -26.67
CA PHE A 19 20.11 -7.59 -26.15
C PHE A 19 19.12 -6.81 -27.03
N SER A 20 18.05 -7.45 -27.49
CA SER A 20 16.87 -6.86 -28.12
C SER A 20 15.74 -6.74 -27.11
N PHE A 21 15.31 -5.51 -26.82
CA PHE A 21 14.55 -5.09 -25.62
C PHE A 21 13.12 -5.66 -25.39
N GLY A 22 12.70 -6.78 -26.01
CA GLY A 22 11.37 -7.37 -25.82
C GLY A 22 11.35 -8.64 -24.96
N ASP A 23 12.03 -9.70 -25.42
CA ASP A 23 12.02 -11.04 -24.79
C ASP A 23 13.06 -11.17 -23.65
N ASP A 24 13.95 -10.19 -23.54
CA ASP A 24 15.19 -10.28 -22.77
C ASP A 24 15.05 -10.03 -21.27
N ALA A 25 14.00 -9.35 -20.80
CA ALA A 25 13.83 -9.10 -19.36
C ALA A 25 13.49 -10.39 -18.58
N LEU A 26 12.67 -11.26 -19.18
CA LEU A 26 12.35 -12.58 -18.63
C LEU A 26 13.61 -13.47 -18.68
N GLN A 27 14.32 -13.44 -19.80
CA GLN A 27 15.60 -14.15 -19.99
C GLN A 27 16.64 -13.71 -18.94
N LEU A 28 16.79 -12.40 -18.72
CA LEU A 28 17.69 -11.81 -17.73
C LEU A 28 17.29 -12.22 -16.31
N SER A 29 15.99 -12.30 -16.00
CA SER A 29 15.51 -12.78 -14.70
C SER A 29 15.80 -14.28 -14.45
N ILE A 30 15.68 -15.12 -15.48
CA ILE A 30 15.97 -16.56 -15.43
C ILE A 30 17.48 -16.78 -15.28
N ILE A 31 18.27 -16.06 -16.07
CA ILE A 31 19.73 -16.04 -16.02
C ILE A 31 20.23 -15.58 -14.65
N LEU A 32 19.71 -14.47 -14.13
CA LEU A 32 20.14 -13.91 -12.85
C LEU A 32 19.62 -14.70 -11.65
N SER A 33 18.50 -15.42 -11.76
CA SER A 33 18.00 -16.24 -10.64
C SER A 33 18.74 -17.57 -10.48
N GLY A 34 19.60 -17.94 -11.44
CA GLY A 34 20.28 -19.23 -11.48
C GLY A 34 19.32 -20.41 -11.38
N GLY A 35 18.06 -20.25 -11.82
CA GLY A 35 17.03 -21.29 -11.80
C GLY A 35 16.35 -21.56 -10.45
N THR A 36 16.60 -20.78 -9.39
CA THR A 36 15.94 -21.01 -8.08
C THR A 36 14.56 -20.35 -8.00
N PRO A 37 13.51 -21.03 -7.51
CA PRO A 37 12.15 -20.48 -7.43
C PRO A 37 12.07 -19.14 -6.69
N ASN A 38 12.87 -18.98 -5.63
CA ASN A 38 12.88 -17.81 -4.74
C ASN A 38 14.11 -16.91 -4.93
N LYS A 39 14.85 -17.04 -6.03
CA LYS A 39 16.00 -16.16 -6.36
C LYS A 39 17.11 -16.19 -5.29
N LEU A 40 17.27 -17.30 -4.58
CA LEU A 40 18.14 -17.43 -3.40
C LEU A 40 19.64 -17.33 -3.74
N ASN A 41 20.04 -17.65 -4.97
CA ASN A 41 21.45 -17.67 -5.36
C ASN A 41 22.09 -16.27 -5.43
N LEU A 42 21.42 -15.32 -6.07
CA LEU A 42 21.88 -13.92 -6.17
C LEU A 42 21.15 -12.98 -5.19
N GLY A 43 19.98 -13.39 -4.69
CA GLY A 43 19.10 -12.56 -3.88
C GLY A 43 18.19 -11.69 -4.74
N ALA A 44 16.90 -11.60 -4.37
CA ALA A 44 15.91 -10.82 -5.12
C ALA A 44 16.30 -9.34 -5.28
N ASN A 45 16.93 -8.74 -4.25
CA ASN A 45 17.33 -7.33 -4.26
C ASN A 45 18.40 -7.04 -5.33
N ALA A 46 19.37 -7.94 -5.51
CA ALA A 46 20.40 -7.82 -6.52
C ALA A 46 19.82 -7.87 -7.94
N ILE A 47 18.97 -8.87 -8.19
CA ILE A 47 18.30 -9.07 -9.47
C ILE A 47 17.41 -7.86 -9.79
N LEU A 48 16.64 -7.38 -8.82
CA LEU A 48 15.77 -6.22 -8.97
C LEU A 48 16.57 -4.96 -9.30
N GLY A 49 17.68 -4.70 -8.60
CA GLY A 49 18.53 -3.54 -8.85
C GLY A 49 19.09 -3.50 -10.28
N VAL A 50 19.61 -4.63 -10.77
CA VAL A 50 20.12 -4.74 -12.14
C VAL A 50 18.98 -4.59 -13.16
N SER A 51 17.84 -5.24 -12.91
CA SER A 51 16.66 -5.15 -13.79
C SER A 51 16.17 -3.72 -13.96
N LEU A 52 16.04 -2.96 -12.86
CA LEU A 52 15.63 -1.56 -12.90
C LEU A 52 16.64 -0.66 -13.62
N ALA A 53 17.94 -0.93 -13.46
CA ALA A 53 18.99 -0.18 -14.17
C ALA A 53 18.92 -0.39 -15.68
N VAL A 54 18.73 -1.63 -16.13
CA VAL A 54 18.52 -1.98 -17.54
C VAL A 54 17.24 -1.32 -18.06
N ALA A 55 16.14 -1.40 -17.31
CA ALA A 55 14.87 -0.81 -17.71
C ALA A 55 14.95 0.72 -17.85
N LYS A 56 15.71 1.39 -16.97
CA LYS A 56 15.97 2.82 -17.05
C LYS A 56 16.79 3.21 -18.28
N ALA A 57 17.83 2.43 -18.60
CA ALA A 57 18.64 2.64 -19.81
C ALA A 57 17.82 2.47 -21.10
N ALA A 58 16.83 1.58 -21.07
CA ALA A 58 15.97 1.21 -22.20
C ALA A 58 14.70 2.08 -22.37
N ARG A 59 14.49 3.10 -21.53
CA ARG A 59 13.23 3.88 -21.42
C ARG A 59 12.03 3.00 -21.05
N ILE A 60 11.75 2.89 -19.75
CA ILE A 60 10.70 2.07 -19.12
C ILE A 60 9.34 2.07 -19.86
N ALA A 61 8.87 3.21 -20.37
CA ALA A 61 7.57 3.29 -21.06
C ALA A 61 7.51 2.45 -22.35
N ASP A 62 8.63 2.36 -23.08
CA ASP A 62 8.74 1.58 -24.31
C ASP A 62 8.78 0.08 -23.96
N LEU A 63 9.50 -0.30 -22.91
CA LEU A 63 9.53 -1.67 -22.38
C LEU A 63 8.19 -2.13 -21.82
N ALA A 64 7.45 -1.24 -21.16
CA ALA A 64 6.14 -1.53 -20.60
C ALA A 64 5.04 -1.67 -21.67
N GLY A 65 5.38 -1.51 -22.96
CA GLY A 65 4.42 -1.56 -24.07
C GLY A 65 3.34 -0.47 -23.98
N SER A 66 3.62 0.62 -23.25
CA SER A 66 2.64 1.68 -23.02
C SER A 66 2.41 2.48 -24.31
N LYS A 67 1.19 2.47 -24.81
CA LYS A 67 0.80 3.19 -26.03
C LYS A 67 0.07 4.48 -25.69
N LYS A 68 0.15 5.47 -26.59
CA LYS A 68 -0.61 6.72 -26.46
C LYS A 68 -2.12 6.47 -26.72
N PRO A 69 -3.02 7.22 -26.06
CA PRO A 69 -2.73 8.20 -25.01
C PRO A 69 -2.31 7.50 -23.71
N TYR A 70 -1.29 8.05 -23.04
CA TYR A 70 -0.85 7.53 -21.75
C TYR A 70 -1.89 7.84 -20.66
N VAL A 71 -2.05 6.92 -19.71
CA VAL A 71 -2.91 7.09 -18.54
C VAL A 71 -2.02 7.35 -17.32
N LEU A 72 -2.27 8.45 -16.62
CA LEU A 72 -1.65 8.71 -15.32
C LEU A 72 -2.51 8.10 -14.21
N PRO A 73 -1.91 7.51 -13.17
CA PRO A 73 -2.65 6.86 -12.10
C PRO A 73 -3.30 7.89 -11.18
N VAL A 74 -4.37 7.49 -10.49
CA VAL A 74 -4.83 8.21 -9.30
C VAL A 74 -3.85 7.89 -8.16
N PRO A 75 -3.22 8.89 -7.52
CA PRO A 75 -2.39 8.66 -6.36
C PRO A 75 -3.23 8.21 -5.16
N ALA A 76 -2.79 7.13 -4.49
CA ALA A 76 -3.29 6.73 -3.19
C ALA A 76 -2.32 7.21 -2.12
N PHE A 77 -2.71 8.21 -1.34
CA PHE A 77 -1.87 8.77 -0.29
C PHE A 77 -2.16 8.04 1.01
N ASN A 78 -1.20 7.31 1.55
CA ASN A 78 -1.29 6.82 2.92
C ASN A 78 -1.15 8.00 3.90
N VAL A 79 -2.19 8.24 4.71
CA VAL A 79 -2.29 9.44 5.57
C VAL A 79 -2.48 9.13 7.05
N ILE A 80 -2.93 7.92 7.40
CA ILE A 80 -2.97 7.42 8.79
C ILE A 80 -2.38 6.02 8.81
N ASN A 81 -1.40 5.81 9.67
CA ASN A 81 -0.74 4.54 9.90
C ASN A 81 -1.31 3.83 11.13
N GLY A 82 -1.46 2.52 11.00
CA GLY A 82 -1.76 1.58 12.07
C GLY A 82 -0.98 0.27 11.85
N GLY A 83 -1.53 -0.84 12.31
CA GLY A 83 -0.92 -2.16 12.17
C GLY A 83 0.52 -2.19 12.68
N SER A 84 1.39 -2.86 11.93
CA SER A 84 2.82 -2.98 12.21
C SER A 84 3.62 -1.69 11.91
N HIS A 85 3.01 -0.72 11.22
CA HIS A 85 3.66 0.55 10.83
C HIS A 85 3.51 1.66 11.88
N ALA A 86 2.77 1.42 12.98
CA ALA A 86 2.57 2.39 14.05
C ALA A 86 2.40 1.75 15.43
N GLY A 87 2.97 2.40 16.45
CA GLY A 87 2.84 2.01 17.86
C GLY A 87 1.51 2.32 18.54
N ASN A 88 0.47 2.72 17.79
CA ASN A 88 -0.88 2.91 18.30
C ASN A 88 -1.61 1.56 18.46
N LYS A 89 -2.89 1.56 18.88
CA LYS A 89 -3.69 0.32 18.98
C LYS A 89 -4.37 -0.12 17.68
N LEU A 90 -4.37 0.74 16.67
CA LEU A 90 -5.09 0.51 15.41
C LEU A 90 -4.56 -0.74 14.71
N ALA A 91 -5.41 -1.75 14.49
CA ALA A 91 -4.97 -3.00 13.88
C ALA A 91 -4.74 -2.90 12.37
N MET A 92 -5.53 -2.09 11.67
CA MET A 92 -5.40 -1.90 10.23
C MET A 92 -4.21 -1.02 9.89
N GLN A 93 -3.51 -1.36 8.81
CA GLN A 93 -2.19 -0.81 8.55
C GLN A 93 -2.22 0.58 7.94
N GLU A 94 -3.08 0.80 6.95
CA GLU A 94 -3.05 2.03 6.16
C GLU A 94 -4.48 2.54 5.92
N PHE A 95 -4.66 3.85 6.12
CA PHE A 95 -5.86 4.56 5.69
C PHE A 95 -5.43 5.62 4.69
N MET A 96 -5.95 5.49 3.48
CA MET A 96 -5.52 6.26 2.33
C MET A 96 -6.60 7.20 1.83
N ILE A 97 -6.19 8.31 1.22
CA ILE A 97 -7.06 9.19 0.43
C ILE A 97 -6.70 9.08 -1.05
N LEU A 98 -7.72 9.04 -1.91
CA LEU A 98 -7.61 8.89 -3.36
C LEU A 98 -8.37 10.05 -4.03
N PRO A 99 -7.69 11.06 -4.59
CA PRO A 99 -8.33 12.17 -5.30
C PRO A 99 -8.91 11.79 -6.68
N THR A 100 -9.84 10.85 -6.74
CA THR A 100 -10.39 10.31 -7.99
C THR A 100 -11.18 11.32 -8.82
N GLY A 101 -11.66 12.41 -8.22
CA GLY A 101 -12.40 13.47 -8.91
C GLY A 101 -11.53 14.61 -9.44
N ALA A 102 -10.20 14.46 -9.39
CA ALA A 102 -9.27 15.41 -10.00
C ALA A 102 -9.23 15.25 -11.54
N CYS A 103 -9.08 16.36 -12.27
CA CYS A 103 -8.99 16.38 -13.73
C CYS A 103 -7.57 16.14 -14.25
N SER A 104 -6.56 16.13 -13.38
CA SER A 104 -5.17 15.86 -13.73
C SER A 104 -4.39 15.28 -12.55
N PHE A 105 -3.25 14.63 -12.83
CA PHE A 105 -2.35 14.17 -11.77
C PHE A 105 -1.85 15.32 -10.88
N THR A 106 -1.55 16.48 -11.47
CA THR A 106 -1.13 17.68 -10.72
C THR A 106 -2.23 18.16 -9.77
N GLU A 107 -3.48 18.18 -10.21
CA GLU A 107 -4.62 18.51 -9.33
C GLU A 107 -4.78 17.44 -8.23
N ALA A 108 -4.64 16.16 -8.57
CA ALA A 108 -4.71 15.08 -7.58
C ALA A 108 -3.64 15.24 -6.49
N MET A 109 -2.40 15.59 -6.86
CA MET A 109 -1.32 15.89 -5.91
C MET A 109 -1.63 17.08 -5.01
N LYS A 110 -2.20 18.16 -5.58
CA LYS A 110 -2.63 19.35 -4.81
C LYS A 110 -3.69 18.97 -3.79
N ILE A 111 -4.74 18.28 -4.21
CA ILE A 111 -5.84 17.84 -3.33
C ILE A 111 -5.29 16.94 -2.21
N GLY A 112 -4.44 15.95 -2.54
CA GLY A 112 -3.83 15.06 -1.55
C GLY A 112 -3.02 15.82 -0.51
N SER A 113 -2.19 16.78 -0.93
CA SER A 113 -1.38 17.62 -0.03
C SER A 113 -2.23 18.50 0.89
N GLU A 114 -3.27 19.15 0.36
CA GLU A 114 -4.15 20.03 1.15
C GLU A 114 -4.97 19.23 2.18
N VAL A 115 -5.48 18.06 1.80
CA VAL A 115 -6.17 17.15 2.74
C VAL A 115 -5.21 16.64 3.80
N TYR A 116 -3.97 16.27 3.45
CA TYR A 116 -2.96 15.82 4.41
C TYR A 116 -2.58 16.93 5.43
N HIS A 117 -2.41 18.17 4.99
CA HIS A 117 -2.15 19.28 5.91
C HIS A 117 -3.37 19.64 6.76
N SER A 118 -4.58 19.57 6.20
CA SER A 118 -5.82 19.67 6.98
C SER A 118 -5.89 18.58 8.06
N LEU A 119 -5.53 17.34 7.70
CA LEU A 119 -5.50 16.19 8.61
C LEU A 119 -4.56 16.46 9.79
N LYS A 120 -3.36 16.98 9.50
CA LYS A 120 -2.39 17.36 10.54
C LYS A 120 -3.00 18.32 11.56
N SER A 121 -3.72 19.35 11.10
CA SER A 121 -4.39 20.32 11.97
C SER A 121 -5.52 19.70 12.79
N VAL A 122 -6.32 18.81 12.20
CA VAL A 122 -7.40 18.10 12.91
C VAL A 122 -6.81 17.16 13.98
N ILE A 123 -5.79 16.37 13.62
CA ILE A 123 -5.08 15.48 14.55
C ILE A 123 -4.47 16.27 15.70
N LYS A 124 -3.75 17.36 15.40
CA LYS A 124 -3.16 18.23 16.43
C LYS A 124 -4.19 18.74 17.42
N SER A 125 -5.37 19.11 16.92
CA SER A 125 -6.45 19.66 17.75
C SER A 125 -7.10 18.59 18.63
N LYS A 126 -7.24 17.35 18.12
CA LYS A 126 -7.95 16.27 18.81
C LYS A 126 -7.07 15.41 19.72
N TYR A 127 -5.83 15.15 19.31
CA TYR A 127 -4.91 14.22 19.99
C TYR A 127 -3.61 14.88 20.47
N GLY A 128 -3.43 16.19 20.22
CA GLY A 128 -2.25 16.94 20.64
C GLY A 128 -1.13 16.95 19.59
N GLN A 129 -0.10 17.75 19.86
CA GLN A 129 1.03 18.00 18.95
C GLN A 129 1.80 16.71 18.60
N ASP A 130 2.01 15.84 19.58
CA ASP A 130 2.83 14.63 19.42
C ASP A 130 2.17 13.59 18.50
N ALA A 131 0.85 13.63 18.36
CA ALA A 131 0.10 12.78 17.43
C ALA A 131 0.31 13.15 15.95
N THR A 132 0.97 14.29 15.67
CA THR A 132 1.33 14.71 14.31
C THR A 132 2.69 14.21 13.82
N ASN A 133 3.35 13.35 14.62
CA ASN A 133 4.49 12.59 14.16
C ASN A 133 4.07 11.61 13.05
N VAL A 134 5.00 11.33 12.15
CA VAL A 134 4.77 10.49 10.98
C VAL A 134 5.45 9.14 11.15
N GLY A 135 4.83 8.08 10.60
CA GLY A 135 5.46 6.76 10.49
C GLY A 135 6.32 6.62 9.24
N ASP A 136 6.69 5.38 8.93
CA ASP A 136 7.66 5.04 7.87
C ASP A 136 7.24 5.56 6.47
N GLU A 137 5.94 5.61 6.20
CA GLU A 137 5.37 6.04 4.92
C GLU A 137 4.89 7.51 4.91
N GLY A 138 5.18 8.28 5.96
CA GLY A 138 4.79 9.69 6.05
C GLY A 138 3.34 9.93 6.54
N GLY A 139 2.52 8.89 6.67
CA GLY A 139 1.21 8.96 7.33
C GLY A 139 1.33 9.27 8.83
N PHE A 140 0.30 9.89 9.43
CA PHE A 140 0.27 10.18 10.86
C PHE A 140 -0.02 8.93 11.69
N ALA A 141 0.44 8.89 12.93
CA ALA A 141 0.17 7.78 13.85
C ALA A 141 -0.58 8.24 15.12
N PRO A 142 -1.77 8.87 15.01
CA PRO A 142 -2.55 9.24 16.19
C PRO A 142 -2.98 8.01 16.99
N ASN A 143 -3.24 8.20 18.28
CA ASN A 143 -3.69 7.14 19.19
C ASN A 143 -5.19 6.80 18.99
N ILE A 144 -5.54 6.44 17.76
CA ILE A 144 -6.88 5.98 17.37
C ILE A 144 -7.12 4.60 18.00
N GLN A 145 -8.31 4.43 18.59
CA GLN A 145 -8.66 3.18 19.30
C GLN A 145 -9.37 2.17 18.39
N ASP A 146 -10.07 2.62 17.35
CA ASP A 146 -10.77 1.74 16.41
C ASP A 146 -10.80 2.27 14.97
N ASN A 147 -11.09 1.38 14.01
CA ASN A 147 -11.08 1.71 12.58
C ASN A 147 -12.12 2.77 12.19
N LYS A 148 -13.26 2.82 12.90
CA LYS A 148 -14.34 3.75 12.60
C LYS A 148 -13.92 5.17 12.95
N GLU A 149 -13.20 5.35 14.06
CA GLU A 149 -12.64 6.64 14.45
C GLU A 149 -11.67 7.17 13.38
N GLY A 150 -10.77 6.33 12.85
CA GLY A 150 -9.85 6.74 11.78
C GLY A 150 -10.58 7.14 10.49
N LEU A 151 -11.64 6.41 10.14
CA LEU A 151 -12.47 6.72 8.99
C LEU A 151 -13.28 8.01 9.13
N GLU A 152 -13.90 8.25 10.30
CA GLU A 152 -14.63 9.49 10.57
C GLU A 152 -13.68 10.69 10.61
N LEU A 153 -12.46 10.52 11.14
CA LEU A 153 -11.41 11.55 11.12
C LEU A 153 -11.06 11.96 9.67
N LEU A 154 -10.91 10.99 8.76
CA LEU A 154 -10.67 11.28 7.34
C LEU A 154 -11.87 11.96 6.67
N LYS A 155 -13.09 11.50 6.96
CA LYS A 155 -14.31 12.09 6.43
C LYS A 155 -14.48 13.55 6.87
N GLU A 156 -14.25 13.85 8.15
CA GLU A 156 -14.24 15.22 8.68
C GLU A 156 -13.18 16.06 7.98
N THR A 157 -11.96 15.51 7.84
CA THR A 157 -10.83 16.20 7.25
C THR A 157 -11.07 16.55 5.77
N VAL A 158 -11.55 15.58 4.99
CA VAL A 158 -11.87 15.77 3.56
C VAL A 158 -12.97 16.82 3.40
N LYS A 159 -13.99 16.79 4.27
CA LYS A 159 -15.04 17.80 4.30
C LYS A 159 -14.47 19.18 4.63
N LYS A 160 -13.62 19.28 5.65
CA LYS A 160 -12.96 20.53 6.07
C LYS A 160 -12.05 21.11 4.98
N ALA A 161 -11.40 20.25 4.20
CA ALA A 161 -10.58 20.66 3.06
C ALA A 161 -11.42 21.04 1.82
N GLY A 162 -12.74 20.83 1.83
CA GLY A 162 -13.63 21.19 0.72
C GLY A 162 -13.64 20.19 -0.45
N TYR A 163 -13.21 18.94 -0.23
CA TYR A 163 -13.01 17.94 -1.28
C TYR A 163 -13.89 16.69 -1.18
N THR A 164 -15.04 16.77 -0.49
CA THR A 164 -15.98 15.65 -0.27
C THR A 164 -16.33 14.88 -1.56
N ASP A 165 -16.55 15.59 -2.66
CA ASP A 165 -16.96 14.97 -3.93
C ASP A 165 -15.76 14.51 -4.78
N LYS A 166 -14.55 14.99 -4.46
CA LYS A 166 -13.33 14.73 -5.25
C LYS A 166 -12.42 13.65 -4.67
N VAL A 167 -12.53 13.38 -3.38
CA VAL A 167 -11.68 12.40 -2.67
C VAL A 167 -12.50 11.16 -2.36
N LYS A 168 -11.84 10.00 -2.40
CA LYS A 168 -12.30 8.70 -1.92
C LYS A 168 -11.34 8.20 -0.85
N ILE A 169 -11.75 7.22 -0.05
CA ILE A 169 -10.91 6.64 1.00
C ILE A 169 -10.61 5.19 0.62
N ALA A 170 -9.40 4.72 0.83
CA ALA A 170 -9.03 3.31 0.73
C ALA A 170 -8.36 2.84 2.01
N MET A 171 -8.27 1.53 2.21
CA MET A 171 -7.58 0.96 3.36
C MET A 171 -6.77 -0.28 2.99
N ASP A 172 -5.54 -0.37 3.50
CA ASP A 172 -4.80 -1.64 3.57
C ASP A 172 -5.01 -2.26 4.95
N VAL A 173 -5.71 -3.40 4.96
CA VAL A 173 -6.03 -4.09 6.20
C VAL A 173 -4.83 -4.89 6.69
N ALA A 174 -3.98 -5.39 5.78
CA ALA A 174 -2.84 -6.26 6.10
C ALA A 174 -3.21 -7.39 7.09
N ALA A 175 -4.34 -8.07 6.87
CA ALA A 175 -4.92 -9.01 7.85
C ALA A 175 -4.00 -10.17 8.24
N SER A 176 -3.00 -10.47 7.42
CA SER A 176 -1.98 -11.49 7.72
C SER A 176 -1.18 -11.16 8.98
N GLU A 177 -0.98 -9.88 9.31
CA GLU A 177 -0.22 -9.43 10.49
C GLU A 177 -0.90 -9.79 11.80
N PHE A 178 -2.23 -9.97 11.77
CA PHE A 178 -3.04 -10.27 12.95
C PHE A 178 -3.91 -11.52 12.80
N TYR A 179 -3.58 -12.37 11.82
CA TYR A 179 -4.22 -13.67 11.65
C TYR A 179 -3.56 -14.73 12.54
N LYS A 180 -4.32 -15.34 13.45
CA LYS A 180 -3.88 -16.36 14.40
C LYS A 180 -5.00 -17.38 14.62
N ASP A 181 -4.66 -18.67 14.68
CA ASP A 181 -5.61 -19.75 15.02
C ASP A 181 -6.92 -19.70 14.20
N CYS A 182 -6.81 -19.53 12.87
CA CYS A 182 -7.97 -19.38 11.95
C CYS A 182 -8.91 -18.20 12.26
N SER A 183 -8.43 -17.23 13.04
CA SER A 183 -9.14 -16.04 13.47
C SER A 183 -8.26 -14.81 13.32
N CYS A 184 -8.84 -13.62 13.52
CA CYS A 184 -8.19 -12.33 13.39
C CYS A 184 -8.27 -11.56 14.71
N ASP A 185 -7.11 -11.15 15.21
CA ASP A 185 -6.93 -10.44 16.48
C ASP A 185 -6.82 -8.92 16.24
N LEU A 186 -7.94 -8.20 16.37
CA LEU A 186 -7.93 -6.74 16.20
C LEU A 186 -7.23 -5.98 17.32
N ASP A 187 -6.69 -6.66 18.33
CA ASP A 187 -5.87 -6.09 19.41
C ASP A 187 -4.49 -6.79 19.46
N PHE A 188 -3.98 -7.29 18.33
CA PHE A 188 -2.76 -8.12 18.29
C PHE A 188 -1.49 -7.49 18.85
N LYS A 189 -1.47 -6.16 18.98
CA LYS A 189 -0.39 -5.38 19.59
C LYS A 189 -0.43 -5.40 21.12
N ASN A 190 -1.53 -5.85 21.71
CA ASN A 190 -1.68 -6.08 23.14
C ASN A 190 -1.20 -7.51 23.48
N PRO A 191 -0.15 -7.68 24.29
CA PRO A 191 0.31 -9.00 24.73
C PRO A 191 -0.77 -9.80 25.48
N ASN A 192 -1.75 -9.11 26.06
CA ASN A 192 -2.88 -9.67 26.80
C ASN A 192 -4.19 -9.64 26.00
N SER A 193 -4.11 -9.73 24.66
CA SER A 193 -5.30 -9.75 23.80
C SER A 193 -6.27 -10.88 24.20
N ASP A 194 -7.55 -10.54 24.25
CA ASP A 194 -8.63 -11.43 24.66
C ASP A 194 -9.09 -12.29 23.47
N LYS A 195 -8.73 -13.57 23.49
CA LYS A 195 -9.09 -14.54 22.44
C LYS A 195 -10.60 -14.64 22.19
N SER A 196 -11.45 -14.33 23.18
CA SER A 196 -12.92 -14.38 22.99
C SER A 196 -13.43 -13.31 22.02
N LYS A 197 -12.64 -12.25 21.77
CA LYS A 197 -12.96 -11.14 20.87
C LYS A 197 -12.43 -11.33 19.45
N TRP A 198 -11.67 -12.39 19.19
CA TRP A 198 -11.11 -12.65 17.87
C TRP A 198 -12.22 -12.95 16.86
N LEU A 199 -12.04 -12.46 15.64
CA LEU A 199 -13.05 -12.57 14.58
C LEU A 199 -12.67 -13.66 13.59
N SER A 200 -13.64 -14.47 13.15
CA SER A 200 -13.45 -15.28 11.95
C SER A 200 -13.29 -14.38 10.72
N GLY A 201 -12.72 -14.90 9.63
CA GLY A 201 -12.59 -14.13 8.39
C GLY A 201 -13.90 -13.53 7.88
N GLU A 202 -15.01 -14.27 7.99
CA GLU A 202 -16.36 -13.79 7.65
C GLU A 202 -16.80 -12.63 8.54
N LYS A 203 -16.65 -12.76 9.86
CA LYS A 203 -17.00 -11.72 10.83
C LYS A 203 -16.13 -10.47 10.64
N LEU A 204 -14.85 -10.64 10.32
CA LEU A 204 -13.95 -9.54 9.98
C LEU A 204 -14.44 -8.80 8.73
N ALA A 205 -14.74 -9.53 7.64
CA ALA A 205 -15.27 -8.93 6.42
C ALA A 205 -16.56 -8.14 6.68
N ILE A 206 -17.48 -8.69 7.47
CA ILE A 206 -18.72 -8.00 7.87
C ILE A 206 -18.44 -6.76 8.72
N CYS A 207 -17.54 -6.85 9.69
CA CYS A 207 -17.13 -5.72 10.54
C CYS A 207 -16.61 -4.56 9.67
N ILE A 208 -15.73 -4.88 8.72
CA ILE A 208 -15.12 -3.92 7.80
C ILE A 208 -16.19 -3.28 6.92
N MET A 209 -17.03 -4.09 6.27
CA MET A 209 -18.14 -3.59 5.44
C MET A 209 -19.10 -2.69 6.24
N ASN A 210 -19.37 -3.01 7.51
CA ASN A 210 -20.24 -2.20 8.36
C ASN A 210 -19.62 -0.85 8.74
N SER A 211 -18.31 -0.78 8.95
CA SER A 211 -17.59 0.49 9.19
C SER A 211 -17.75 1.47 8.03
N PHE A 212 -18.00 0.96 6.81
CA PHE A 212 -18.15 1.77 5.61
C PHE A 212 -19.59 2.17 5.27
N LYS A 213 -20.61 1.50 5.81
CA LYS A 213 -22.02 1.79 5.47
C LYS A 213 -22.43 3.25 5.69
N ASN A 214 -21.78 3.94 6.64
CA ASN A 214 -22.08 5.33 7.00
C ASN A 214 -21.13 6.35 6.37
N ILE A 215 -20.30 5.90 5.42
CA ILE A 215 -19.29 6.73 4.77
C ILE A 215 -19.66 6.77 3.28
N PRO A 216 -20.13 7.93 2.77
CA PRO A 216 -20.57 8.06 1.37
C PRO A 216 -19.42 8.00 0.35
N LEU A 217 -18.22 7.57 0.77
CA LEU A 217 -17.01 7.50 -0.04
C LEU A 217 -16.85 6.06 -0.53
N LYS A 218 -16.73 5.86 -1.86
CA LYS A 218 -16.39 4.55 -2.44
C LYS A 218 -15.00 4.12 -1.98
N ILE A 219 -14.84 2.86 -1.58
CA ILE A 219 -13.62 2.35 -0.93
C ILE A 219 -12.93 1.29 -1.75
N HIS A 220 -11.59 1.29 -1.69
CA HIS A 220 -10.74 0.21 -2.15
C HIS A 220 -10.13 -0.50 -0.93
N LEU A 221 -10.22 -1.84 -0.89
CA LEU A 221 -9.69 -2.67 0.18
C LEU A 221 -8.63 -3.63 -0.36
N THR A 222 -7.48 -3.68 0.31
CA THR A 222 -6.39 -4.62 0.00
C THR A 222 -6.10 -5.54 1.18
N LYS A 223 -5.54 -6.73 0.89
CA LYS A 223 -5.04 -7.73 1.85
C LYS A 223 -6.02 -8.07 3.00
N MET A 224 -7.28 -8.31 2.64
CA MET A 224 -8.37 -8.54 3.59
C MET A 224 -8.31 -9.89 4.34
N ILE A 225 -7.62 -10.91 3.81
CA ILE A 225 -7.59 -12.26 4.39
C ILE A 225 -6.18 -12.86 4.29
N GLY A 226 -5.81 -13.66 5.29
CA GLY A 226 -4.50 -14.28 5.47
C GLY A 226 -4.06 -15.29 4.40
N PRO A 227 -2.88 -15.91 4.55
CA PRO A 227 -2.16 -16.62 3.48
C PRO A 227 -2.85 -17.88 2.91
N LEU A 228 -3.99 -18.31 3.46
CA LEU A 228 -4.68 -19.56 3.08
C LEU A 228 -6.12 -19.40 2.58
N GLY A 229 -6.63 -18.19 2.32
CA GLY A 229 -8.02 -18.08 1.86
C GLY A 229 -8.41 -16.73 1.26
N VAL A 230 -8.59 -16.73 -0.07
CA VAL A 230 -9.34 -15.75 -0.87
C VAL A 230 -8.81 -14.31 -0.79
N ILE A 231 -7.88 -14.00 -1.71
CA ILE A 231 -7.65 -12.64 -2.19
C ILE A 231 -8.95 -12.21 -2.88
N SER A 232 -9.78 -11.44 -2.20
CA SER A 232 -10.73 -10.56 -2.88
C SER A 232 -10.24 -9.13 -2.69
N ILE A 233 -9.69 -8.55 -3.75
CA ILE A 233 -9.84 -7.13 -3.96
C ILE A 233 -11.36 -6.95 -4.12
N LEU A 234 -12.05 -6.58 -3.04
CA LEU A 234 -13.41 -6.09 -3.16
C LEU A 234 -13.31 -4.67 -3.75
N GLN A 235 -13.12 -4.63 -5.07
CA GLN A 235 -13.28 -3.42 -5.84
C GLN A 235 -14.79 -3.16 -5.93
N TYR A 236 -15.35 -2.36 -5.03
CA TYR A 236 -16.71 -1.86 -5.18
C TYR A 236 -16.71 -0.77 -6.25
N SER A 237 -16.65 -1.18 -7.52
CA SER A 237 -16.78 -0.25 -8.65
C SER A 237 -17.40 -0.94 -9.86
N ASN A 238 -18.72 -0.79 -10.00
CA ASN A 238 -19.31 -0.53 -11.32
C ASN A 238 -18.81 0.85 -11.76
N CYS A 239 -17.60 0.93 -12.33
CA CYS A 239 -17.05 2.08 -13.05
C CYS A 239 -15.80 1.60 -13.82
N TRP A 240 -16.01 1.10 -15.04
CA TRP A 240 -15.19 1.47 -16.19
C TRP A 240 -16.04 2.38 -17.07
#